data_AF-A0A1V4EIL2-F1
#
_entry.id   AF-A0A1V4EIL2-F1
#
_cell.length_a   1.000
_cell.length_b   1.000
_cell.length_c   1.000
_cell.angle_alpha   90.00
_cell.angle_beta   90.00
_cell.angle_gamma   90.00
#
_symmetry.space_group_name_H-M   'P 1'
#
loop_
_entity.id
_entity.type
_entity.pdbx_description
1 polymer ?
#
loop_
_entity_poly.entity_id
_entity_poly.type
_entity_poly.pdbx_seq_one_letter_code
_entity_poly.pdbx_strand_id
1 'polypeptide(L)'
;MVVGAKEERINLRVDTETKRLLENASELAGGTVSSFVLGAATTAARELLADRTVFRLAEEQWQAFDAALSRESRDVPGLAELMRTPTILDENP
;
A
#
# COMPACT_ATOMS: atom_id res chain seq x y z
N MET A 1 -11.76 7.55 14.51
CA MET A 1 -10.99 6.75 13.53
C MET A 1 -10.68 5.43 14.20
N VAL A 2 -11.33 4.33 13.79
CA VAL A 2 -11.16 3.03 14.46
C VAL A 2 -9.78 2.49 14.07
N VAL A 3 -8.78 2.75 14.90
CA VAL A 3 -7.52 2.00 14.88
C VAL A 3 -7.87 0.66 15.52
N GLY A 4 -8.09 -0.36 14.70
CA GLY A 4 -8.28 -1.73 15.20
C GLY A 4 -7.06 -2.16 16.01
N ALA A 5 -7.28 -2.84 17.13
CA ALA A 5 -6.20 -3.38 17.93
C ALA A 5 -5.35 -4.36 17.08
N LYS A 6 -4.03 -4.39 17.29
CA LYS A 6 -3.11 -5.32 16.62
C LYS A 6 -3.26 -6.72 17.23
N GLU A 7 -4.38 -7.38 16.98
CA GLU A 7 -4.77 -8.64 17.61
C GLU A 7 -4.15 -9.87 16.94
N GLU A 8 -3.82 -9.77 15.64
CA GLU A 8 -3.24 -10.88 14.90
C GLU A 8 -1.73 -11.01 15.12
N ARG A 9 -1.26 -12.27 15.27
CA ARG A 9 0.14 -12.60 15.60
C ARG A 9 0.82 -13.35 14.46
N ILE A 10 1.99 -12.87 14.05
CA ILE A 10 2.88 -13.54 13.11
C ILE A 10 4.05 -14.13 13.91
N ASN A 11 4.20 -15.46 13.88
CA ASN A 11 5.32 -16.16 14.53
C ASN A 11 6.36 -16.55 13.49
N LEU A 12 7.60 -16.07 13.65
CA LEU A 12 8.71 -16.35 12.73
C LEU A 12 9.81 -17.13 13.44
N ARG A 13 10.38 -18.13 12.76
CA ARG A 13 11.60 -18.81 13.19
C ARG A 13 12.78 -18.28 12.37
N VAL A 14 13.88 -17.98 13.05
CA VAL A 14 15.11 -17.47 12.46
C VAL A 14 16.29 -18.14 13.13
N ASP A 15 17.41 -18.28 12.42
CA ASP A 15 18.68 -18.66 13.01
C ASP A 15 19.31 -17.47 13.79
N THR A 16 20.44 -17.74 14.45
CA THR A 16 21.13 -16.76 15.29
C THR A 16 21.71 -15.60 14.48
N GLU A 17 22.17 -15.84 13.26
CA GLU A 17 22.77 -14.80 12.41
C GLU A 17 21.70 -13.82 11.93
N THR A 18 20.59 -14.35 11.42
CA THR A 18 19.42 -13.58 10.98
C THR A 18 18.84 -12.77 12.15
N LYS A 19 18.76 -13.36 13.35
CA LYS A 19 18.31 -12.62 14.54
C LYS A 19 19.18 -11.41 14.84
N ARG A 20 20.51 -11.57 14.88
CA ARG A 20 21.45 -10.48 15.14
C ARG A 20 21.38 -9.38 14.08
N LEU A 21 21.26 -9.78 12.82
CA LEU A 21 21.10 -8.83 11.71
C LEU A 21 19.86 -7.95 11.91
N LEU A 22 18.71 -8.56 12.25
CA LEU A 22 17.47 -7.83 12.47
C LEU A 22 17.51 -6.95 13.72
N GLU A 23 18.17 -7.40 14.79
CA GLU A 23 18.41 -6.60 16.01
C GLU A 23 19.19 -5.33 15.67
N ASN A 24 20.37 -5.46 15.05
CA ASN A 24 21.20 -4.32 14.65
C ASN A 24 20.46 -3.35 13.72
N ALA A 25 19.72 -3.87 12.74
CA ALA A 25 18.96 -3.04 11.81
C ALA A 25 17.83 -2.29 12.53
N SER A 26 17.16 -2.93 13.49
CA SER A 26 16.10 -2.29 14.27
C SER A 26 16.61 -1.18 15.19
N GLU A 27 17.81 -1.33 15.75
CA GLU A 27 18.46 -0.29 16.56
C GLU A 27 18.78 0.94 15.71
N LEU A 28 19.36 0.76 14.52
CA LEU A 28 19.61 1.86 13.59
C LEU A 28 18.33 2.56 13.13
N ALA A 29 17.23 1.81 12.98
CA ALA A 29 15.92 2.34 12.64
C ALA A 29 15.19 2.99 13.83
N GLY A 30 15.77 2.97 15.04
CA GLY A 30 15.16 3.55 16.24
C GLY A 30 13.92 2.81 16.76
N GLY A 31 13.84 1.49 16.55
CA GLY A 31 12.67 0.70 16.88
C GLY A 31 12.99 -0.69 17.43
N THR A 32 11.93 -1.48 17.63
CA THR A 32 12.04 -2.89 18.00
C THR A 32 12.22 -3.77 16.76
N VAL A 33 12.80 -4.96 16.92
CA VAL A 33 12.85 -5.99 15.86
C VAL A 33 11.46 -6.21 15.25
N SER A 34 10.43 -6.33 16.08
CA SER A 34 9.06 -6.54 15.62
C SER A 34 8.54 -5.39 14.76
N SER A 35 8.78 -4.14 15.15
CA SER A 35 8.36 -2.98 14.35
C SER A 35 9.15 -2.84 13.07
N PHE A 36 10.45 -3.14 13.10
CA PHE A 36 11.31 -3.11 11.92
C PHE A 36 10.89 -4.16 10.90
N VAL A 37 10.75 -5.43 11.33
CA VAL A 37 10.33 -6.54 10.47
C VAL A 37 8.94 -6.30 9.91
N LEU A 38 7.99 -5.87 10.74
CA LEU A 38 6.63 -5.57 10.27
C LEU A 38 6.65 -4.43 9.24
N GLY A 39 7.41 -3.36 9.48
CA GLY A 39 7.56 -2.25 8.55
C GLY A 39 8.11 -2.70 7.21
N ALA A 40 9.27 -3.36 7.23
CA ALA A 40 9.94 -3.87 6.02
C ALA A 40 9.04 -4.84 5.23
N ALA A 41 8.42 -5.81 5.91
CA ALA A 41 7.52 -6.76 5.27
C ALA A 41 6.28 -6.09 4.67
N THR A 42 5.72 -5.07 5.35
CA THR A 42 4.57 -4.33 4.84
C THR A 42 4.94 -3.51 3.60
N THR A 43 6.10 -2.85 3.60
CA THR A 43 6.59 -2.13 2.42
C THR A 43 6.77 -3.07 1.23
N ALA A 44 7.49 -4.19 1.42
CA ALA A 44 7.68 -5.18 0.36
C ALA A 44 6.35 -5.76 -0.15
N ALA A 45 5.39 -6.01 0.75
CA ALA A 45 4.05 -6.47 0.35
C ALA A 45 3.31 -5.42 -0.48
N ARG A 46 3.41 -4.13 -0.12
CA ARG A 46 2.79 -3.04 -0.89
C ARG A 46 3.42 -2.90 -2.27
N GLU A 47 4.73 -2.95 -2.37
CA GLU A 47 5.46 -2.90 -3.65
C GLU A 47 5.03 -4.05 -4.55
N LEU A 48 5.03 -5.29 -4.02
CA LEU A 48 4.60 -6.46 -4.79
C LEU A 48 3.14 -6.38 -5.25
N LEU A 49 2.26 -5.81 -4.42
CA LEU A 49 0.86 -5.59 -4.79
C LEU A 49 0.69 -4.43 -5.78
N ALA A 50 1.51 -3.39 -5.71
CA ALA A 50 1.49 -2.25 -6.62
C ALA A 50 2.04 -2.62 -8.01
N ASP A 51 3.07 -3.46 -8.06
CA ASP A 51 3.64 -4.01 -9.31
C ASP A 51 2.67 -4.97 -10.03
N ARG A 52 1.54 -5.31 -9.39
CA ARG A 52 0.53 -6.16 -9.99
C ARG A 52 -0.18 -5.44 -11.13
N THR A 53 0.18 -5.82 -12.36
CA THR A 53 -0.46 -5.32 -13.59
C THR A 53 -1.73 -6.07 -13.99
N VAL A 54 -1.99 -7.24 -13.38
CA VAL A 54 -3.14 -8.09 -13.73
C VAL A 54 -4.13 -8.18 -12.58
N PHE A 55 -5.29 -7.56 -12.76
CA PHE A 55 -6.43 -7.66 -11.84
C PHE A 55 -7.38 -8.75 -12.34
N ARG A 56 -7.61 -9.78 -11.51
CA ARG A 56 -8.62 -10.80 -11.79
C ARG A 56 -9.91 -10.40 -11.09
N LEU A 57 -10.97 -10.26 -11.85
CA LEU A 57 -12.32 -9.99 -11.38
C LEU A 57 -13.16 -11.27 -11.53
N ALA A 58 -14.11 -11.50 -10.63
CA ALA A 58 -15.15 -12.49 -10.92
C ALA A 58 -16.13 -11.88 -11.93
N GLU A 59 -16.96 -12.72 -12.54
CA GLU A 59 -17.82 -12.36 -13.67
C GLU A 59 -18.68 -11.13 -13.37
N GLU A 60 -19.27 -11.05 -12.17
CA GLU A 60 -20.16 -9.94 -11.82
C GLU A 60 -19.40 -8.61 -11.72
N GLN A 61 -18.16 -8.63 -11.21
CA GLN A 61 -17.34 -7.41 -11.13
C GLN A 61 -16.78 -7.03 -12.49
N TRP A 62 -16.49 -8.02 -13.35
CA TRP A 62 -16.11 -7.77 -14.74
C TRP A 62 -17.21 -7.06 -15.52
N GLN A 63 -18.45 -7.54 -15.44
CA GLN A 63 -19.61 -6.92 -16.09
C GLN A 63 -19.86 -5.49 -15.58
N ALA A 64 -19.76 -5.29 -14.27
CA ALA A 64 -19.90 -3.95 -13.68
C ALA A 64 -18.80 -2.99 -14.16
N PHE A 65 -17.57 -3.49 -14.30
CA PHE A 65 -16.44 -2.72 -14.81
C PHE A 65 -16.63 -2.35 -16.30
N ASP A 66 -17.00 -3.31 -17.14
CA ASP A 66 -17.24 -3.11 -18.57
C ASP A 66 -18.38 -2.12 -18.84
N ALA A 67 -19.48 -2.23 -18.10
CA ALA A 67 -20.58 -1.26 -18.14
C ALA A 67 -20.14 0.14 -17.71
N ALA A 68 -19.23 0.24 -16.73
CA ALA A 68 -18.68 1.52 -16.27
C ALA A 68 -17.71 2.15 -17.27
N LEU A 69 -17.06 1.36 -18.13
CA LEU A 69 -16.23 1.85 -19.24
C LEU A 69 -17.07 2.28 -20.45
N SER A 70 -18.16 1.57 -20.71
CA SER A 70 -19.03 1.82 -21.87
C SER A 70 -19.99 3.00 -21.69
N ARG A 71 -20.20 3.46 -20.44
CA ARG A 71 -21.06 4.62 -20.17
C ARG A 71 -20.43 5.91 -20.68
N GLU A 72 -21.28 6.87 -21.03
CA GLU A 72 -20.85 8.21 -21.38
C GLU A 72 -20.10 8.89 -20.22
N SER A 73 -19.08 9.69 -20.55
CA SER A 73 -18.37 10.50 -19.57
C SER A 73 -19.32 11.47 -18.89
N ARG A 74 -19.23 11.56 -17.57
CA ARG A 74 -20.01 12.49 -16.76
C ARG A 74 -19.09 13.50 -16.11
N ASP A 75 -19.60 14.71 -15.92
CA ASP A 75 -18.92 15.70 -15.12
C ASP A 75 -18.84 15.23 -13.66
N VAL A 76 -17.63 15.26 -13.12
CA VAL A 76 -17.36 14.98 -11.71
C VAL A 76 -16.82 16.29 -11.11
N PRO A 77 -17.66 17.08 -10.42
CA PRO A 77 -17.28 18.41 -9.94
C PRO A 77 -15.98 18.43 -9.13
N GLY A 78 -15.80 17.45 -8.23
CA GLY A 78 -14.57 17.32 -7.45
C GLY A 78 -13.33 16.99 -8.29
N LEU A 79 -13.48 16.27 -9.40
CA LEU A 79 -12.37 16.02 -10.33
C LEU A 79 -12.02 17.30 -11.10
N ALA A 80 -13.03 18.07 -11.53
CA ALA A 80 -12.81 19.35 -12.19
C ALA A 80 -12.10 20.36 -11.27
N GLU A 81 -12.45 20.37 -9.98
CA GLU A 81 -11.75 21.17 -8.96
C GLU A 81 -10.32 20.68 -8.72
N LEU A 82 -10.13 19.37 -8.58
CA LEU A 82 -8.80 18.75 -8.40
C LEU A 82 -7.86 19.11 -9.55
N MET A 83 -8.31 18.99 -10.80
CA MET A 83 -7.50 19.30 -11.99
C MET A 83 -7.14 20.78 -12.14
N ARG A 84 -7.80 21.67 -11.39
CA ARG A 84 -7.49 23.11 -11.34
C ARG A 84 -6.66 23.50 -10.12
N THR A 85 -6.50 22.59 -9.16
CA THR A 85 -5.73 22.85 -7.94
C THR A 85 -4.24 22.70 -8.26
N PRO A 86 -3.41 23.72 -7.99
CA PRO A 86 -1.97 23.60 -8.14
C PRO A 86 -1.40 22.45 -7.30
N THR A 87 -0.52 21.67 -7.91
CA THR A 87 0.16 20.54 -7.29
C THR A 87 1.64 20.86 -7.09
N ILE A 88 2.33 20.02 -6.31
CA ILE A 88 3.80 20.06 -6.17
C ILE A 88 4.55 19.86 -7.50
N LEU A 89 3.86 19.37 -8.55
CA LEU A 89 4.43 19.18 -9.89
C LEU A 89 4.29 20.44 -10.77
N ASP A 90 3.49 21.42 -10.35
CA ASP A 90 3.29 22.69 -11.07
C ASP A 90 4.28 23.78 -10.61
N GLU A 91 5.06 23.51 -9.56
CA GLU A 91 6.16 24.36 -9.13
C GLU A 91 7.40 24.09 -10.02
N ASN A 92 7.67 25.01 -10.96
CA ASN A 92 8.99 25.14 -11.57
C ASN A 92 9.92 25.85 -10.56
N PRO A 93 11.12 25.33 -10.24
CA PRO A 93 12.10 26.04 -9.42
C PRO A 93 12.57 27.36 -10.06
#